data_AF-A0A0F6WQZ9-F1
#
_entry.id   AF-A0A0F6WQZ9-F1
#
_cell.length_a   1.000
_cell.length_b   1.000
_cell.length_c   1.000
_cell.angle_alpha   90.00
_cell.angle_beta   90.00
_cell.angle_gamma   90.00
#
_symmetry.space_group_name_H-M   'P 1'
#
loop_
_entity.id
_entity.type
_entity.pdbx_description
1 polymer ?
#
loop_
_entity_poly.entity_id
_entity_poly.type
_entity_poly.pdbx_seq_one_letter_code
_entity_poly.pdbx_strand_id
1 'polypeptide(L)'
;MAIRIDAFEDIEFEIPTGKDKFVTISLPPMDCWSPNQVQAMNEGLAKLRTTDVLNAASLQVAERELAELQKQGALDEGAVDEALARINKFSHLINVSPNNNPVELNRYFLKFFNDTKAKTDAIDKLLPRYISEIAKEWEKLSGVKPGESEGSTTSSSETQE
;
A
#
# COMPACT_ATOMS: atom_id res chain seq x y z
N MET A 1 -29.83 16.03 -32.27
CA MET A 1 -29.86 14.56 -32.16
C MET A 1 -29.17 14.23 -30.85
N ALA A 2 -29.93 13.84 -29.82
CA ALA A 2 -29.36 13.48 -28.53
C ALA A 2 -29.04 11.98 -28.56
N ILE A 3 -27.79 11.62 -28.30
CA ILE A 3 -27.40 10.23 -28.09
C ILE A 3 -28.08 9.79 -26.79
N ARG A 4 -29.00 8.82 -26.86
CA ARG A 4 -29.49 8.10 -25.67
C ARG A 4 -28.60 6.89 -25.47
N ILE A 5 -27.86 6.89 -24.37
CA ILE A 5 -27.12 5.73 -23.87
C ILE A 5 -27.99 5.17 -22.75
N ASP A 6 -28.57 3.99 -22.96
CA ASP A 6 -29.68 3.49 -22.13
C ASP A 6 -29.25 2.93 -20.76
N ALA A 7 -27.96 2.72 -20.49
CA ALA A 7 -27.45 2.52 -19.13
C ALA A 7 -25.92 2.69 -19.09
N PHE A 8 -25.44 3.59 -18.25
CA PHE A 8 -24.08 3.53 -17.71
C PHE A 8 -24.14 2.60 -16.51
N GLU A 9 -24.11 1.29 -16.77
CA GLU A 9 -24.16 0.27 -15.72
C GLU A 9 -22.93 0.36 -14.81
N ASP A 10 -23.13 -0.02 -13.55
CA ASP A 10 -22.03 -0.17 -12.61
C ASP A 10 -21.03 -1.22 -13.12
N ILE A 11 -19.74 -0.92 -12.97
CA ILE A 11 -18.68 -1.87 -13.24
C ILE A 11 -18.53 -2.77 -12.01
N GLU A 12 -18.93 -4.03 -12.14
CA GLU A 12 -18.84 -5.02 -11.07
C GLU A 12 -17.60 -5.91 -11.20
N PHE A 13 -16.96 -6.20 -10.06
CA PHE A 13 -15.83 -7.12 -9.99
C PHE A 13 -16.02 -8.10 -8.84
N GLU A 14 -15.69 -9.36 -9.07
CA GLU A 14 -15.68 -10.38 -8.02
C GLU A 14 -14.28 -10.51 -7.40
N ILE A 15 -14.16 -10.20 -6.12
CA ILE A 15 -12.91 -10.38 -5.38
C ILE A 15 -12.96 -11.71 -4.64
N PRO A 16 -12.03 -12.65 -4.89
CA PRO A 16 -11.96 -13.90 -4.14
C PRO A 16 -11.58 -13.60 -2.69
N THR A 17 -12.40 -14.01 -1.73
CA THR A 17 -12.19 -13.81 -0.29
C THR A 17 -11.79 -15.07 0.47
N GLY A 18 -11.81 -16.22 -0.19
CA GLY A 18 -11.39 -17.52 0.33
C GLY A 18 -11.66 -18.61 -0.71
N LYS A 19 -11.53 -19.88 -0.32
CA LYS A 19 -11.85 -21.01 -1.19
C LYS A 19 -13.33 -20.92 -1.61
N ASP A 20 -13.55 -20.73 -2.91
CA ASP A 20 -14.87 -20.64 -3.55
C ASP A 20 -15.78 -19.53 -3.00
N LYS A 21 -15.21 -18.51 -2.35
CA LYS A 21 -15.96 -17.36 -1.82
C LYS A 21 -15.55 -16.08 -2.52
N PHE A 22 -16.53 -15.32 -2.97
CA PHE A 22 -16.33 -14.05 -3.66
C PHE A 22 -17.12 -12.94 -2.97
N VAL A 23 -16.61 -11.72 -3.09
CA VAL A 23 -17.33 -10.50 -2.73
C VAL A 23 -17.37 -9.63 -3.95
N THR A 24 -18.58 -9.26 -4.39
CA THR A 24 -18.77 -8.35 -5.50
C THR A 24 -18.58 -6.91 -5.03
N ILE A 25 -17.63 -6.21 -5.65
CA ILE A 25 -17.49 -4.76 -5.56
C ILE A 25 -18.12 -4.13 -6.80
N SER A 26 -18.71 -2.95 -6.65
CA SER A 26 -19.32 -2.19 -7.74
C SER A 26 -18.68 -0.80 -7.79
N LEU A 27 -18.43 -0.27 -8.99
CA LEU A 27 -18.16 1.14 -9.20
C LEU A 27 -19.11 1.73 -10.25
N PRO A 28 -19.77 2.84 -9.93
CA PRO A 28 -20.45 3.60 -10.95
C PRO A 28 -19.42 4.20 -11.92
N PRO A 29 -19.75 4.28 -13.22
CA PRO A 29 -18.95 5.04 -14.19
C PRO A 29 -18.69 6.46 -13.68
N MET A 30 -17.52 7.02 -14.01
CA MET A 30 -17.14 8.35 -13.50
C MET A 30 -18.14 9.45 -13.86
N ASP A 31 -18.81 9.33 -15.01
CA ASP A 31 -19.86 10.25 -15.45
C ASP A 31 -21.12 10.22 -14.55
N CYS A 32 -21.29 9.17 -13.75
CA CYS A 32 -22.40 9.01 -12.81
C CYS A 32 -22.08 9.54 -11.41
N TRP A 33 -20.87 10.07 -11.17
CA TRP A 33 -20.51 10.61 -9.86
C TRP A 33 -21.20 11.95 -9.64
N SER A 34 -22.07 12.00 -8.63
CA SER A 34 -22.73 13.25 -8.26
C SER A 34 -21.72 14.26 -7.71
N PRO A 35 -21.97 15.57 -7.87
CA PRO A 35 -21.12 16.61 -7.27
C PRO A 35 -20.89 16.42 -5.77
N ASN A 36 -21.91 15.94 -5.03
CA ASN A 36 -21.81 15.68 -3.60
C ASN A 36 -20.83 14.53 -3.28
N GLN A 37 -20.81 13.47 -4.09
CA GLN A 37 -19.86 12.36 -3.93
C GLN A 37 -18.43 12.84 -4.19
N VAL A 38 -18.23 13.59 -5.27
CA VAL A 38 -16.91 14.17 -5.61
C VAL A 38 -16.43 15.10 -4.49
N GLN A 39 -17.31 15.94 -3.97
CA GLN A 39 -17.01 16.81 -2.84
C GLN A 39 -16.61 16.00 -1.60
N ALA A 40 -17.41 14.99 -1.22
CA ALA A 40 -17.14 14.16 -0.05
C ALA A 40 -15.79 13.43 -0.16
N MET A 41 -15.43 12.91 -1.34
CA MET A 41 -14.12 12.30 -1.58
C MET A 41 -12.99 13.33 -1.44
N ASN A 42 -13.13 14.51 -2.04
CA ASN A 42 -12.13 15.57 -1.95
C ASN A 42 -11.93 16.07 -0.51
N GLU A 43 -13.01 16.20 0.27
CA GLU A 43 -12.94 16.56 1.68
C GLU A 43 -12.23 15.49 2.51
N GLY A 44 -12.48 14.21 2.23
CA GLY A 44 -11.77 13.10 2.84
C GLY A 44 -10.28 13.10 2.53
N LEU A 45 -9.91 13.30 1.25
CA LEU A 45 -8.51 13.42 0.82
C LEU A 45 -7.82 14.66 1.43
N ALA A 46 -8.53 15.77 1.57
CA ALA A 46 -8.01 16.98 2.20
C ALA A 46 -7.69 16.76 3.69
N LYS A 47 -8.53 16.03 4.43
CA LYS A 47 -8.25 15.64 5.82
C LYS A 47 -7.01 14.76 5.90
N LEU A 48 -6.88 13.78 5.01
CA LEU A 48 -5.69 12.93 4.94
C LEU A 48 -4.43 13.75 4.63
N ARG A 49 -4.53 14.78 3.77
CA ARG A 49 -3.39 15.64 3.43
C ARG A 49 -2.85 16.38 4.65
N THR A 50 -3.72 16.84 5.54
CA THR A 50 -3.30 17.44 6.82
C THR A 50 -2.54 16.44 7.67
N THR A 51 -3.03 15.19 7.76
CA THR A 51 -2.33 14.10 8.46
C THR A 51 -0.98 13.79 7.81
N ASP A 52 -0.87 13.81 6.48
CA ASP A 52 0.38 13.57 5.76
C ASP A 52 1.42 14.64 6.07
N VAL A 53 1.02 15.91 6.17
CA VAL A 53 1.90 17.01 6.58
C VAL A 53 2.40 16.81 8.01
N LEU A 54 1.54 16.38 8.93
CA LEU A 54 1.93 16.08 10.31
C LEU A 54 2.90 14.89 10.39
N ASN A 55 2.66 13.85 9.60
CA ASN A 55 3.56 12.70 9.51
C ASN A 55 4.92 13.09 8.91
N ALA A 56 4.94 13.93 7.87
CA ALA A 56 6.17 14.43 7.26
C ALA A 56 6.98 15.30 8.24
N ALA A 57 6.31 16.17 8.99
CA ALA A 57 6.97 16.94 10.06
C ALA A 57 7.57 16.01 11.13
N SER A 58 6.82 14.97 11.52
CA SER A 58 7.27 13.99 12.52
C SER A 58 8.45 13.14 12.04
N LEU A 59 8.48 12.80 10.74
CA LEU A 59 9.60 12.14 10.08
C LEU A 59 10.86 13.01 10.14
N GLN A 60 10.76 14.29 9.74
CA GLN A 60 11.89 15.21 9.78
C GLN A 60 12.46 15.39 11.19
N VAL A 61 11.61 15.39 12.22
CA VAL A 61 12.05 15.44 13.62
C VAL A 61 12.84 14.18 13.97
N ALA A 62 12.32 13.00 13.64
CA ALA A 62 13.00 11.73 13.92
C ALA A 62 14.35 11.60 13.15
N GLU A 63 14.42 12.07 11.91
CA GLU A 63 15.67 12.12 11.12
C GLU A 63 16.72 13.05 11.75
N ARG A 64 16.29 14.20 12.28
CA ARG A 64 17.19 15.11 13.01
C ARG A 64 17.68 14.51 14.31
N GLU A 65 16.81 13.88 15.08
CA GLU A 65 17.18 13.17 16.32
C GLU A 65 18.25 12.11 16.03
N LEU A 66 18.06 11.28 15.00
CA LEU A 66 19.05 10.29 14.59
C LEU A 66 20.39 10.93 14.19
N ALA A 67 20.36 12.02 13.41
CA ALA A 67 21.56 12.74 13.00
C ALA A 67 22.33 13.32 14.20
N GLU A 68 21.64 13.83 15.23
CA GLU A 68 22.27 14.33 16.44
C GLU A 68 22.87 13.20 17.30
N LEU A 69 22.18 12.07 17.43
CA LEU A 69 22.72 10.88 18.11
C LEU A 69 24.01 10.37 17.45
N GLN A 70 24.05 10.39 16.11
CA GLN A 70 25.24 10.02 15.33
C GLN A 70 26.40 10.99 15.56
N LYS A 71 26.14 12.32 15.59
CA LYS A 71 27.18 13.34 15.87
C LYS A 71 27.76 13.23 17.27
N GLN A 72 26.94 12.81 18.25
CA GLN A 72 27.36 12.63 19.64
C GLN A 72 28.17 11.34 19.86
N GLY A 73 28.42 10.55 18.81
CA GLY A 73 29.19 9.31 18.89
C GLY A 73 28.40 8.14 19.49
N ALA A 74 27.07 8.13 19.32
CA ALA A 74 26.11 7.05 19.61
C ALA A 74 26.60 5.96 20.58
N LEU A 75 26.54 6.26 21.89
CA LEU A 75 26.80 5.29 22.96
C LEU A 75 25.55 4.52 23.42
N ASP A 76 24.35 4.95 22.99
CA ASP A 76 23.08 4.35 23.36
C ASP A 76 22.39 3.77 22.11
N GLU A 77 22.58 2.48 21.89
CA GLU A 77 21.96 1.72 20.79
C GLU A 77 20.43 1.75 20.87
N GLY A 78 19.85 1.81 22.08
CA GLY A 78 18.39 1.84 22.27
C GLY A 78 17.76 3.12 21.72
N ALA A 79 18.42 4.27 21.92
CA ALA A 79 17.96 5.55 21.39
C ALA A 79 18.02 5.59 19.85
N VAL A 80 19.05 4.96 19.26
CA VAL A 80 19.20 4.85 17.79
C VAL A 80 18.09 3.97 17.21
N ASP A 81 17.84 2.80 17.81
CA ASP A 81 16.79 1.88 17.37
C ASP A 81 15.40 2.52 17.45
N GLU A 82 15.12 3.28 18.51
CA GLU A 82 13.85 4.00 18.65
C GLU A 82 13.67 5.07 17.56
N ALA A 83 14.72 5.85 17.28
CA ALA A 83 14.70 6.86 16.22
C ALA A 83 14.47 6.22 14.84
N LEU A 84 15.16 5.12 14.55
CA LEU A 84 14.97 4.35 13.31
C LEU A 84 13.56 3.77 13.20
N ALA A 85 13.01 3.22 14.28
CA ALA A 85 11.64 2.71 14.32
C ALA A 85 10.61 3.80 14.00
N ARG A 86 10.82 5.02 14.54
CA ARG A 86 9.97 6.19 14.24
C ARG A 86 10.10 6.62 12.77
N ILE A 87 11.33 6.69 12.24
CA ILE A 87 11.58 7.00 10.82
C ILE A 87 10.83 6.00 9.92
N ASN A 88 11.02 4.70 10.16
CA ASN A 88 10.36 3.65 9.40
C ASN A 88 8.84 3.75 9.49
N LYS A 89 8.30 4.03 10.68
CA LYS A 89 6.86 4.21 10.89
C LYS A 89 6.30 5.39 10.10
N PHE A 90 6.89 6.58 10.22
CA PHE A 90 6.35 7.76 9.54
C PHE A 90 6.58 7.71 8.02
N SER A 91 7.73 7.20 7.59
CA SER A 91 7.99 6.91 6.16
C SER A 91 6.93 5.96 5.59
N HIS A 92 6.62 4.86 6.30
CA HIS A 92 5.57 3.94 5.90
C HIS A 92 4.20 4.63 5.80
N LEU A 93 3.79 5.39 6.83
CA LEU A 93 2.52 6.10 6.87
C LEU A 93 2.36 7.08 5.70
N ILE A 94 3.43 7.79 5.33
CA ILE A 94 3.44 8.71 4.18
C ILE A 94 3.29 7.92 2.88
N ASN A 95 4.03 6.81 2.73
CA ASN A 95 4.05 6.00 1.52
C ASN A 95 2.75 5.21 1.28
N VAL A 96 1.97 4.93 2.32
CA VAL A 96 0.66 4.27 2.21
C VAL A 96 -0.52 5.25 2.28
N SER A 97 -0.27 6.56 2.20
CA SER A 97 -1.34 7.55 2.11
C SER A 97 -1.93 7.60 0.70
N PRO A 98 -3.27 7.68 0.55
CA PRO A 98 -3.94 7.93 -0.72
C PRO A 98 -3.47 9.20 -1.45
N ASN A 99 -2.94 10.20 -0.74
CA ASN A 99 -2.44 11.42 -1.39
C ASN A 99 -1.07 11.24 -2.06
N ASN A 100 -0.30 10.24 -1.63
CA ASN A 100 1.09 10.04 -2.08
C ASN A 100 1.25 8.75 -2.89
N ASN A 101 0.25 7.87 -2.88
CA ASN A 101 0.31 6.56 -3.51
C ASN A 101 -0.92 6.31 -4.39
N PRO A 102 -0.76 6.17 -5.73
CA PRO A 102 -1.88 5.98 -6.64
C PRO A 102 -2.63 4.67 -6.42
N VAL A 103 -1.97 3.63 -5.90
CA VAL A 103 -2.64 2.36 -5.56
C VAL A 103 -3.57 2.56 -4.37
N GLU A 104 -3.11 3.27 -3.34
CA GLU A 104 -3.93 3.57 -2.17
C GLU A 104 -5.04 4.58 -2.49
N LEU A 105 -4.81 5.49 -3.45
CA LEU A 105 -5.85 6.37 -3.99
C LEU A 105 -6.98 5.57 -4.66
N ASN A 106 -6.62 4.61 -5.51
CA ASN A 106 -7.61 3.73 -6.12
C ASN A 106 -8.37 2.94 -5.05
N ARG A 107 -7.68 2.34 -4.07
CA ARG A 107 -8.36 1.65 -2.96
C ARG A 107 -9.29 2.56 -2.18
N TYR A 108 -8.90 3.81 -1.95
CA TYR A 108 -9.74 4.81 -1.30
C TYR A 108 -11.04 5.02 -2.08
N PHE A 109 -10.98 5.19 -3.40
CA PHE A 109 -12.17 5.30 -4.25
C PHE A 109 -13.02 4.03 -4.25
N LEU A 110 -12.40 2.85 -4.37
CA LEU A 110 -13.12 1.58 -4.33
C LEU A 110 -13.92 1.45 -3.02
N LYS A 111 -13.31 1.79 -1.88
CA LYS A 111 -13.96 1.73 -0.56
C LYS A 111 -15.06 2.77 -0.40
N PHE A 112 -14.93 3.94 -1.01
CA PHE A 112 -15.95 4.98 -0.95
C PHE A 112 -17.30 4.48 -1.49
N PHE A 113 -17.29 3.73 -2.60
CA PHE A 113 -18.49 3.13 -3.19
C PHE A 113 -18.84 1.74 -2.60
N ASN A 114 -17.97 1.17 -1.77
CA ASN A 114 -18.10 -0.18 -1.23
C ASN A 114 -17.81 -0.20 0.29
N ASP A 115 -18.59 0.56 1.05
CA ASP A 115 -18.35 0.90 2.45
C ASP A 115 -18.64 -0.22 3.46
N THR A 116 -19.28 -1.32 3.03
CA THR A 116 -19.54 -2.45 3.91
C THR A 116 -18.23 -3.12 4.34
N LYS A 117 -18.14 -3.51 5.61
CA LYS A 117 -16.93 -4.14 6.19
C LYS A 117 -16.38 -5.30 5.35
N ALA A 118 -17.25 -6.16 4.82
CA ALA A 118 -16.85 -7.30 4.01
C ALA A 118 -16.14 -6.86 2.71
N LYS A 119 -16.64 -5.80 2.06
CA LYS A 119 -16.06 -5.26 0.83
C LYS A 119 -14.78 -4.48 1.10
N THR A 120 -14.74 -3.66 2.15
CA THR A 120 -13.52 -2.94 2.54
C THR A 120 -12.40 -3.90 2.89
N ASP A 121 -12.70 -4.96 3.66
CA ASP A 121 -11.72 -6.00 4.01
C ASP A 121 -11.25 -6.78 2.78
N ALA A 122 -12.13 -7.01 1.81
CA ALA A 122 -11.77 -7.65 0.55
C ALA A 122 -10.82 -6.78 -0.27
N ILE A 123 -11.10 -5.48 -0.37
CA ILE A 123 -10.25 -4.48 -1.05
C ILE A 123 -8.87 -4.39 -0.39
N ASP A 124 -8.82 -4.35 0.95
CA ASP A 124 -7.55 -4.28 1.69
C ASP A 124 -6.66 -5.50 1.49
N LYS A 125 -7.27 -6.67 1.29
CA LYS A 125 -6.54 -7.93 1.10
C LYS A 125 -6.16 -8.20 -0.36
N LEU A 126 -6.54 -7.36 -1.32
CA LEU A 126 -6.22 -7.56 -2.74
C LEU A 126 -4.71 -7.69 -2.96
N LEU A 127 -3.92 -6.72 -2.51
CA LEU A 127 -2.49 -6.71 -2.79
C LEU A 127 -1.71 -7.83 -2.08
N PRO A 128 -1.94 -8.10 -0.78
CA PRO A 128 -1.34 -9.28 -0.13
C PRO A 128 -1.70 -10.59 -0.84
N ARG A 129 -2.94 -10.73 -1.36
CA ARG A 129 -3.35 -11.91 -2.13
C ARG A 129 -2.61 -12.01 -3.45
N TYR A 130 -2.53 -10.92 -4.23
CA TYR A 130 -1.76 -10.92 -5.48
C TYR A 130 -0.30 -11.29 -5.25
N ILE A 131 0.34 -10.73 -4.23
CA ILE A 131 1.72 -11.07 -3.87
C ILE A 131 1.83 -12.56 -3.51
N SER A 132 0.88 -13.08 -2.72
CA SER A 132 0.87 -14.50 -2.37
C SER A 132 0.67 -15.42 -3.58
N GLU A 133 -0.16 -15.06 -4.55
CA GLU A 133 -0.37 -15.85 -5.76
C GLU A 133 0.84 -15.79 -6.70
N ILE A 134 1.46 -14.61 -6.85
CA ILE A 134 2.72 -14.47 -7.60
C ILE A 134 3.80 -15.34 -6.96
N ALA A 135 3.92 -15.33 -5.63
CA ALA A 135 4.87 -16.13 -4.89
C ALA A 135 4.67 -17.64 -5.12
N LYS A 136 3.42 -18.11 -5.12
CA LYS A 136 3.07 -19.51 -5.43
C LYS A 136 3.43 -19.90 -6.86
N GLU A 137 3.11 -19.05 -7.84
CA GLU A 137 3.42 -19.37 -9.24
C GLU A 137 4.94 -19.31 -9.48
N TRP A 138 5.65 -18.40 -8.83
CA TRP A 138 7.12 -18.37 -8.83
C TRP A 138 7.71 -19.66 -8.26
N GLU A 139 7.24 -20.14 -7.11
CA GLU A 139 7.68 -21.40 -6.51
C GLU A 139 7.42 -22.58 -7.45
N LYS A 140 6.23 -22.63 -8.06
CA LYS A 140 5.85 -23.68 -9.00
C LYS A 140 6.73 -23.72 -10.25
N LEU A 141 7.13 -22.56 -10.78
CA LEU A 141 7.95 -22.46 -11.99
C LEU A 141 9.44 -22.63 -11.72
N SER A 142 9.94 -22.10 -10.60
CA SER A 142 11.36 -22.09 -10.27
C SER A 142 11.80 -23.28 -9.42
N GLY A 143 10.88 -23.91 -8.70
CA GLY A 143 11.19 -24.87 -7.64
C GLY A 143 11.84 -24.24 -6.40
N VAL A 144 12.03 -22.92 -6.39
CA VAL A 144 12.67 -22.17 -5.30
C VAL A 144 11.60 -21.49 -4.46
N LYS A 145 11.67 -21.70 -3.15
CA LYS A 145 10.75 -21.05 -2.22
C LYS A 145 11.08 -19.55 -2.10
N PRO A 146 10.07 -18.67 -2.14
CA PRO A 146 10.26 -17.24 -1.89
C PRO A 146 10.90 -17.01 -0.52
N GLY A 147 12.09 -16.41 -0.50
CA GLY A 147 12.86 -16.14 0.73
C GLY A 147 14.03 -17.10 0.99
N GLU A 148 14.13 -18.20 0.24
CA GLU A 148 15.31 -19.06 0.22
C GLU A 148 16.22 -18.62 -0.93
N SER A 149 16.99 -17.55 -0.72
CA SER A 149 18.16 -17.31 -1.56
C SER A 149 19.22 -18.35 -1.20
N GLU A 150 19.58 -19.23 -2.15
CA GLU A 150 20.78 -20.05 -2.00
C GLU A 150 21.98 -19.11 -1.76
N GLY A 151 22.75 -19.39 -0.72
CA GLY A 151 23.91 -18.61 -0.34
C GLY A 151 24.81 -18.38 -1.56
N SER A 152 25.02 -17.11 -1.89
CA SER A 152 25.97 -16.66 -2.90
C SER A 152 27.24 -17.50 -2.82
N THR A 153 27.62 -18.15 -3.91
CA THR A 153 28.79 -19.02 -4.04
C THR A 153 30.09 -18.29 -3.67
N THR A 154 30.44 -18.28 -2.38
CA THR A 154 31.81 -18.05 -1.92
C THR A 154 32.58 -19.36 -2.02
N SER A 155 32.98 -19.72 -3.23
CA SER A 155 34.10 -20.65 -3.43
C SER A 155 34.75 -20.36 -4.77
N SER A 156 35.39 -19.20 -4.89
CA SER A 156 36.42 -19.01 -5.90
C SER A 156 37.68 -19.69 -5.37
N SER A 157 37.85 -20.97 -5.69
CA SER A 157 39.12 -21.66 -5.52
C SER A 157 40.08 -21.12 -6.57
N GLU A 158 40.89 -20.12 -6.20
CA GLU A 158 42.13 -19.82 -6.91
C GLU A 158 43.06 -21.02 -6.73
N THR A 159 43.15 -21.85 -7.77
CA THR A 159 44.25 -22.81 -7.89
C THR A 159 45.49 -22.02 -8.27
N GLN A 160 46.47 -22.04 -7.38
CA GLN A 160 47.83 -21.53 -7.62
C GLN A 160 48.50 -22.30 -8.77
N GLU A 161 49.03 -21.59 -9.75
CA GLU A 161 50.20 -21.97 -10.55
C GLU A 161 51.25 -20.85 -10.49
#